data_AF-A0A671SKJ7-F1
#
_entry.id   AF-A0A671SKJ7-F1
#
_cell.length_a   1.000
_cell.length_b   1.000
_cell.length_c   1.000
_cell.angle_alpha   90.00
_cell.angle_beta   90.00
_cell.angle_gamma   90.00
#
_symmetry.space_group_name_H-M   'P 1'
#
loop_
_entity.id
_entity.type
_entity.pdbx_description
1 polymer ?
#
loop_
_entity_poly.entity_id
_entity_poly.type
_entity_poly.pdbx_seq_one_letter_code
_entity_poly.pdbx_strand_id
1 'polypeptide(L)'
;MAASSNRIMLGPLVAAIDQGTSSTRFLVFNAKTAELLSHHQVEIKQSFPKEGWVEEDPKEILQSVYECMDRTCEKLTQLNIDISNIKAIGVTNQRETTLVWDKETGEPLYNAIVWLDLRTQSTVERLINKTPGKNKNHLKVRTGLPISTYFSAVKLRWLMDNVEKVHEAVLSHRAMFGTVDSWLIWCLTGGKKGGVHCTDVTNASRTMLFNIHTMDWDPELCKYFDIPMEILPKVRSSSEIYGLMVSKSGPLTGVPISGCLGDQSAALVGQMCFKDGQAKNTYGTGCFLLKNVGTKPVMSDHGLLTTVAYKLGRDKPACYALEGSVAIAGAVVRWLKDNLGIIQTSTELEKLAADVGTSYGCYFVPAFSGLYAPYWEPSARGIICGLTQFTNRSHLAFAALEAVCFQTREILDAMNQDSGIHLSQLQVDGGMTSNRLLMQLQADILCIPVVKPSMPETTALGAAMAAGAAEGVSVWSLNPEDLTEVTSEKFEPQINPEESELRYARWKKAVQRAMNWETTEPVNNGDGETSIFSSVPLGFYILGSMFMLIGAKYIRPLNKMSLEQY
;
A
#
# COMPACT_ATOMS: atom_id res chain seq x y z
N MET A 1 45.74 -33.40 -10.10
CA MET A 1 45.64 -32.54 -8.90
C MET A 1 44.37 -31.73 -9.04
N ALA A 2 43.31 -32.13 -8.35
CA ALA A 2 42.03 -31.43 -8.36
C ALA A 2 42.17 -30.16 -7.50
N ALA A 3 41.96 -28.99 -8.10
CA ALA A 3 41.77 -27.77 -7.34
C ALA A 3 40.47 -27.93 -6.53
N SER A 4 40.62 -28.13 -5.22
CA SER A 4 39.52 -28.02 -4.27
C SER A 4 38.99 -26.59 -4.35
N SER A 5 37.90 -26.39 -5.07
CA SER A 5 37.15 -25.14 -5.00
C SER A 5 36.70 -24.98 -3.55
N ASN A 6 37.21 -23.95 -2.89
CA ASN A 6 36.74 -23.53 -1.57
C ASN A 6 35.26 -23.15 -1.70
N ARG A 7 34.35 -24.11 -1.58
CA ARG A 7 32.93 -23.84 -1.37
C ARG A 7 32.82 -23.05 -0.08
N ILE A 8 32.38 -21.80 -0.18
CA ILE A 8 32.09 -20.98 1.00
C ILE A 8 31.00 -21.74 1.77
N MET A 9 31.31 -22.23 2.98
CA MET A 9 30.30 -22.82 3.85
C MET A 9 29.39 -21.71 4.37
N LEU A 10 28.45 -21.30 3.54
CA LEU A 10 27.31 -20.50 3.94
C LEU A 10 26.36 -21.38 4.76
N GLY A 11 25.79 -20.82 5.82
CA GLY A 11 24.78 -21.50 6.63
C GLY A 11 23.53 -21.88 5.82
N PRO A 12 22.50 -22.44 6.47
CA PRO A 12 21.23 -22.71 5.78
C PRO A 12 20.70 -21.41 5.13
N LEU A 13 20.20 -21.54 3.91
CA LEU A 13 19.65 -20.44 3.14
C LEU A 13 18.13 -20.54 3.14
N VAL A 14 17.46 -19.40 3.07
CA VAL A 14 16.01 -19.33 2.90
C VAL A 14 15.71 -18.34 1.80
N ALA A 15 14.84 -18.76 0.88
CA ALA A 15 14.43 -17.91 -0.22
C ALA A 15 13.06 -17.28 0.05
N ALA A 16 12.77 -16.16 -0.61
CA ALA A 16 11.46 -15.53 -0.59
C ALA A 16 11.05 -15.10 -2.00
N ILE A 17 9.80 -15.38 -2.35
CA ILE A 17 9.10 -14.79 -3.49
C ILE A 17 8.40 -13.53 -2.97
N ASP A 18 8.71 -12.39 -3.56
CA ASP A 18 8.01 -11.12 -3.30
C ASP A 18 7.27 -10.70 -4.57
N GLN A 19 5.96 -10.98 -4.59
CA GLN A 19 5.08 -10.64 -5.70
C GLN A 19 4.42 -9.27 -5.42
N GLY A 20 5.08 -8.20 -5.83
CA GLY A 20 4.54 -6.84 -5.70
C GLY A 20 3.64 -6.45 -6.87
N THR A 21 2.94 -5.33 -6.72
CA THR A 21 2.02 -4.78 -7.74
C THR A 21 2.73 -4.34 -9.04
N SER A 22 4.04 -4.06 -9.01
CA SER A 22 4.78 -3.55 -10.20
C SER A 22 5.91 -4.47 -10.64
N SER A 23 6.27 -5.44 -9.82
CA SER A 23 7.36 -6.37 -10.10
C SER A 23 7.28 -7.58 -9.20
N THR A 24 7.76 -8.71 -9.71
CA THR A 24 8.06 -9.90 -8.94
C THR A 24 9.54 -9.97 -8.65
N ARG A 25 9.90 -10.45 -7.46
CA ARG A 25 11.29 -10.71 -7.06
C ARG A 25 11.43 -12.08 -6.45
N PHE A 26 12.62 -12.65 -6.58
CA PHE A 26 13.04 -13.81 -5.82
C PHE A 26 14.37 -13.49 -5.15
N LEU A 27 14.43 -13.65 -3.83
CA LEU A 27 15.55 -13.25 -2.99
C LEU A 27 16.02 -14.44 -2.15
N VAL A 28 17.32 -14.54 -1.92
CA VAL A 28 17.91 -15.62 -1.10
C VAL A 28 18.74 -15.03 0.02
N PHE A 29 18.37 -15.38 1.24
CA PHE A 29 18.96 -14.88 2.47
C PHE A 29 19.75 -15.98 3.20
N ASN A 30 20.80 -15.56 3.90
CA ASN A 30 21.45 -16.40 4.90
C ASN A 30 20.62 -16.41 6.18
N ALA A 31 20.19 -17.60 6.62
CA ALA A 31 19.27 -17.71 7.77
C ALA A 31 19.87 -17.32 9.12
N LYS A 32 21.20 -17.28 9.23
CA LYS A 32 21.90 -16.90 10.47
C LYS A 32 22.20 -15.41 10.54
N THR A 33 22.50 -14.78 9.41
CA THR A 33 22.95 -13.38 9.38
C THR A 33 21.89 -12.43 8.85
N ALA A 34 20.78 -12.94 8.30
CA ALA A 34 19.79 -12.17 7.54
C ALA A 34 20.34 -11.46 6.30
N GLU A 35 21.57 -11.77 5.89
CA GLU A 35 22.22 -11.16 4.74
C GLU A 35 21.56 -11.60 3.44
N LEU A 36 21.29 -10.65 2.55
CA LEU A 36 20.82 -10.91 1.19
C LEU A 36 22.00 -11.34 0.30
N LEU A 37 22.00 -12.60 -0.14
CA LEU A 37 23.09 -13.17 -0.94
C LEU A 37 22.89 -13.00 -2.44
N SER A 38 21.64 -13.12 -2.91
CA SER A 38 21.32 -12.97 -4.33
C SER A 38 19.84 -12.66 -4.53
N HIS A 39 19.53 -12.00 -5.63
CA HIS A 39 18.15 -11.77 -6.06
C HIS A 39 18.03 -11.56 -7.57
N HIS A 40 16.81 -11.66 -8.07
CA HIS A 40 16.40 -11.20 -9.38
C HIS A 40 15.02 -10.53 -9.31
N GLN A 41 14.76 -9.61 -10.22
CA GLN A 41 13.52 -8.85 -10.31
C GLN A 41 13.04 -8.82 -11.76
N VAL A 42 11.74 -9.04 -11.96
CA VAL A 42 11.05 -8.91 -13.25
C VAL A 42 9.87 -7.97 -13.06
N GLU A 43 9.75 -6.97 -13.93
CA GLU A 43 8.60 -6.04 -13.90
C GLU A 43 7.32 -6.72 -14.40
N ILE A 44 6.18 -6.34 -13.83
CA ILE A 44 4.85 -6.85 -14.21
C ILE A 44 4.08 -5.75 -14.92
N LYS A 45 3.45 -6.10 -16.03
CA LYS A 45 2.58 -5.18 -16.77
C LYS A 45 1.21 -5.12 -16.11
N GLN A 46 0.79 -3.88 -15.85
CA GLN A 46 -0.58 -3.58 -15.45
C GLN A 46 -1.40 -3.22 -16.69
N SER A 47 -2.59 -3.81 -16.78
CA SER A 47 -3.59 -3.49 -17.79
C SER A 47 -4.61 -2.52 -17.22
N PHE A 48 -4.99 -1.53 -18.02
CA PHE A 48 -5.99 -0.51 -17.66
C PHE A 48 -7.12 -0.49 -18.71
N PRO A 49 -8.04 -1.48 -18.69
CA PRO A 49 -9.05 -1.62 -19.75
C PRO A 49 -10.04 -0.45 -19.82
N LYS A 50 -10.29 0.20 -18.66
CA LYS A 50 -11.18 1.35 -18.48
C LYS A 50 -10.61 2.24 -17.38
N GLU A 51 -11.11 3.48 -17.30
CA GLU A 51 -10.78 4.38 -16.21
C GLU A 51 -11.10 3.75 -14.84
N GLY A 52 -10.13 3.81 -13.92
CA GLY A 52 -10.23 3.22 -12.59
C GLY A 52 -10.11 1.68 -12.55
N TRP A 53 -9.99 1.01 -13.70
CA TRP A 53 -9.82 -0.45 -13.76
C TRP A 53 -8.35 -0.81 -13.87
N VAL A 54 -7.91 -1.75 -13.04
CA VAL A 54 -6.53 -2.21 -12.99
C VAL A 54 -6.49 -3.73 -12.87
N GLU A 55 -5.84 -4.35 -13.83
CA GLU A 55 -5.76 -5.80 -13.99
C GLU A 55 -4.33 -6.27 -14.19
N GLU A 56 -4.05 -7.50 -13.78
CA GLU A 56 -2.80 -8.20 -14.07
C GLU A 56 -3.12 -9.58 -14.64
N ASP A 57 -2.31 -10.06 -15.59
CA ASP A 57 -2.43 -11.43 -16.12
C ASP A 57 -1.84 -12.43 -15.10
N PRO A 58 -2.65 -13.35 -14.54
CA PRO A 58 -2.17 -14.36 -13.59
C PRO A 58 -1.05 -15.26 -14.12
N LYS A 59 -0.98 -15.46 -15.45
CA LYS A 59 0.07 -16.23 -16.10
C LYS A 59 1.37 -15.43 -16.19
N GLU A 60 1.30 -14.13 -16.44
CA GLU A 60 2.47 -13.24 -16.40
C GLU A 60 3.06 -13.18 -14.98
N ILE A 61 2.19 -13.06 -13.97
CA ILE A 61 2.60 -13.16 -12.56
C ILE A 61 3.37 -14.47 -12.32
N LEU A 62 2.80 -15.61 -12.70
CA LEU A 62 3.45 -16.91 -12.48
C LEU A 62 4.75 -17.06 -13.27
N GLN A 63 4.78 -16.63 -14.53
CA GLN A 63 5.97 -16.71 -15.38
C GLN A 63 7.12 -15.87 -14.83
N SER A 64 6.81 -14.67 -14.30
CA SER A 64 7.81 -13.80 -13.68
C SER A 64 8.41 -14.40 -12.41
N VAL A 65 7.63 -15.17 -11.65
CA VAL A 65 8.12 -15.91 -10.47
C VAL A 65 9.13 -16.97 -10.91
N TYR A 66 8.80 -17.78 -11.91
CA TYR A 66 9.73 -18.79 -12.44
C TYR A 66 11.01 -18.18 -12.98
N GLU A 67 10.91 -17.09 -13.76
CA GLU A 67 12.09 -16.39 -14.25
C GLU A 67 12.97 -15.86 -13.12
N CYS A 68 12.37 -15.23 -12.10
CA CYS A 68 13.14 -14.75 -10.94
C CYS A 68 13.83 -15.90 -10.20
N MET A 69 13.15 -17.03 -10.01
CA MET A 69 13.72 -18.22 -9.37
C MET A 69 14.91 -18.76 -10.16
N ASP A 70 14.74 -18.97 -11.47
CA ASP A 70 15.77 -19.53 -12.35
C ASP A 70 16.99 -18.61 -12.41
N ARG A 71 16.79 -17.31 -12.66
CA ARG A 71 17.88 -16.32 -12.75
C ARG A 71 18.63 -16.13 -11.44
N THR A 72 17.94 -16.21 -10.30
CA THR A 72 18.60 -16.13 -8.99
C THR A 72 19.42 -17.39 -8.71
N CYS A 73 18.91 -18.57 -9.05
CA CYS A 73 19.65 -19.83 -8.94
C CYS A 73 20.90 -19.84 -9.85
N GLU A 74 20.80 -19.30 -11.07
CA GLU A 74 21.95 -19.10 -11.96
C GLU A 74 23.01 -18.21 -11.30
N LYS A 75 22.61 -17.06 -10.74
CA LYS A 75 23.52 -16.14 -10.02
C LYS A 75 24.17 -16.79 -8.80
N LEU A 76 23.42 -17.56 -8.00
CA LEU A 76 23.99 -18.29 -6.85
C LEU A 76 25.07 -19.29 -7.30
N THR A 77 24.82 -20.00 -8.39
CA THR A 77 25.79 -20.96 -8.95
C THR A 77 27.07 -20.23 -9.41
N GLN A 78 26.94 -19.05 -10.03
CA GLN A 78 28.08 -18.22 -10.42
C GLN A 78 28.89 -17.70 -9.22
N LEU A 79 28.22 -17.47 -8.08
CA LEU A 79 28.84 -17.11 -6.81
C LEU A 79 29.43 -18.31 -6.05
N ASN A 80 29.41 -19.51 -6.63
CA ASN A 80 29.80 -20.78 -5.99
C ASN A 80 29.01 -21.11 -4.71
N ILE A 81 27.75 -20.67 -4.64
CA ILE A 81 26.83 -20.95 -3.55
C ILE A 81 25.97 -22.18 -3.93
N ASP A 82 25.97 -23.20 -3.07
CA ASP A 82 25.21 -24.43 -3.31
C ASP A 82 23.70 -24.20 -3.10
N ILE A 83 22.92 -24.33 -4.17
CA ILE A 83 21.45 -24.13 -4.15
C ILE A 83 20.76 -25.13 -3.21
N SER A 84 21.34 -26.31 -2.98
CA SER A 84 20.79 -27.31 -2.05
C SER A 84 20.79 -26.83 -0.58
N ASN A 85 21.48 -25.72 -0.29
CA ASN A 85 21.40 -25.06 1.01
C ASN A 85 20.11 -24.25 1.21
N ILE A 86 19.31 -24.00 0.17
CA ILE A 86 17.98 -23.40 0.32
C ILE A 86 17.05 -24.42 0.97
N LYS A 87 16.71 -24.18 2.24
CA LYS A 87 15.93 -25.11 3.06
C LYS A 87 14.43 -24.80 3.09
N ALA A 88 14.04 -23.60 2.69
CA ALA A 88 12.65 -23.17 2.66
C ALA A 88 12.43 -22.01 1.68
N ILE A 89 11.18 -21.86 1.25
CA ILE A 89 10.69 -20.73 0.45
C ILE A 89 9.54 -20.06 1.18
N GLY A 90 9.65 -18.76 1.38
CA GLY A 90 8.56 -17.88 1.80
C GLY A 90 7.86 -17.23 0.62
N VAL A 91 6.58 -16.92 0.77
CA VAL A 91 5.79 -16.16 -0.20
C VAL A 91 5.29 -14.89 0.48
N THR A 92 5.49 -13.76 -0.18
CA THR A 92 4.84 -12.50 0.14
C THR A 92 4.30 -11.86 -1.13
N ASN A 93 3.19 -11.15 -1.00
CA ASN A 93 2.41 -10.72 -2.13
C ASN A 93 1.66 -9.41 -1.87
N GLN A 94 1.35 -8.69 -2.95
CA GLN A 94 0.33 -7.67 -2.93
C GLN A 94 -0.98 -8.27 -2.38
N ARG A 95 -1.55 -7.61 -1.38
CA ARG A 95 -2.76 -8.05 -0.70
C ARG A 95 -4.00 -7.67 -1.53
N GLU A 96 -5.14 -8.25 -1.16
CA GLU A 96 -6.48 -8.04 -1.75
C GLU A 96 -6.68 -8.45 -3.24
N THR A 97 -5.66 -8.33 -4.09
CA THR A 97 -5.69 -8.70 -5.52
C THR A 97 -6.28 -10.09 -5.70
N THR A 98 -7.34 -10.18 -6.48
CA THR A 98 -8.27 -11.31 -6.49
C THR A 98 -8.18 -12.11 -7.77
N LEU A 99 -7.99 -13.42 -7.63
CA LEU A 99 -7.91 -14.38 -8.73
C LEU A 99 -9.00 -15.44 -8.60
N VAL A 100 -9.50 -15.88 -9.75
CA VAL A 100 -10.38 -17.04 -9.88
C VAL A 100 -9.87 -17.91 -11.02
N TRP A 101 -9.67 -19.19 -10.74
CA TRP A 101 -9.21 -20.17 -11.72
C TRP A 101 -10.03 -21.45 -11.63
N ASP A 102 -9.89 -22.30 -12.64
CA ASP A 102 -10.56 -23.60 -12.70
C ASP A 102 -9.63 -24.70 -12.18
N LYS A 103 -10.11 -25.48 -11.21
CA LYS A 103 -9.34 -26.55 -10.57
C LYS A 103 -9.00 -27.72 -11.49
N GLU A 104 -9.81 -27.97 -12.52
CA GLU A 104 -9.65 -29.08 -13.45
C GLU A 104 -8.69 -28.71 -14.58
N THR A 105 -8.90 -27.54 -15.20
CA THR A 105 -8.06 -27.09 -16.32
C THR A 105 -6.74 -26.47 -15.83
N GLY A 106 -6.77 -25.86 -14.64
CA GLY A 106 -5.71 -25.07 -14.05
C GLY A 106 -5.55 -23.67 -14.65
N GLU A 107 -6.51 -23.25 -15.47
CA GLU A 107 -6.45 -21.99 -16.21
C GLU A 107 -7.15 -20.87 -15.41
N PRO A 108 -6.58 -19.66 -15.37
CA PRO A 108 -7.29 -18.49 -14.89
C PRO A 108 -8.55 -18.22 -15.71
N LEU A 109 -9.65 -17.90 -15.04
CA LEU A 109 -10.95 -17.66 -15.69
C LEU A 109 -11.12 -16.20 -16.12
N TYR A 110 -10.33 -15.31 -15.54
CA TYR A 110 -10.23 -13.88 -15.87
C TYR A 110 -8.86 -13.35 -15.40
N ASN A 111 -8.53 -12.11 -15.78
CA ASN A 111 -7.39 -11.41 -15.18
C ASN A 111 -7.57 -11.22 -13.68
N ALA A 112 -6.47 -11.08 -12.95
CA ALA A 112 -6.51 -10.69 -11.54
C ALA A 112 -7.03 -9.26 -11.43
N ILE A 113 -8.02 -9.02 -10.57
CA ILE A 113 -8.48 -7.65 -10.27
C ILE A 113 -7.61 -7.11 -9.14
N VAL A 114 -6.82 -6.08 -9.45
CA VAL A 114 -5.80 -5.52 -8.56
C VAL A 114 -6.44 -4.75 -7.40
N TRP A 115 -5.78 -4.69 -6.25
CA TRP A 115 -6.28 -4.05 -5.04
C TRP A 115 -6.75 -2.60 -5.24
N LEU A 116 -6.05 -1.81 -6.05
CA LEU A 116 -6.36 -0.40 -6.34
C LEU A 116 -7.46 -0.19 -7.39
N ASP A 117 -8.06 -1.27 -7.91
CA ASP A 117 -9.17 -1.22 -8.87
C ASP A 117 -10.46 -0.67 -8.23
N LEU A 118 -11.12 0.25 -8.95
CA LEU A 118 -12.33 0.95 -8.52
C LEU A 118 -13.62 0.43 -9.17
N ARG A 119 -13.58 -0.60 -10.02
CA ARG A 119 -14.76 -1.10 -10.76
C ARG A 119 -15.88 -1.58 -9.85
N THR A 120 -15.53 -1.97 -8.62
CA THR A 120 -16.46 -2.51 -7.63
C THR A 120 -17.23 -1.45 -6.86
N GLN A 121 -17.08 -0.17 -7.21
CA GLN A 121 -17.75 0.95 -6.54
C GLN A 121 -19.28 0.77 -6.47
N SER A 122 -19.94 0.40 -7.58
CA SER A 122 -21.38 0.15 -7.60
C SER A 122 -21.77 -1.08 -6.77
N THR A 123 -20.93 -2.12 -6.74
CA THR A 123 -21.10 -3.30 -5.87
C THR A 123 -21.03 -2.89 -4.40
N VAL A 124 -20.06 -2.05 -4.03
CA VAL A 124 -19.87 -1.52 -2.67
C VAL A 124 -21.09 -0.71 -2.23
N GLU A 125 -21.57 0.22 -3.07
CA GLU A 125 -22.75 1.03 -2.78
C GLU A 125 -24.00 0.16 -2.58
N ARG A 126 -24.20 -0.83 -3.44
CA ARG A 126 -25.30 -1.80 -3.32
C ARG A 126 -25.21 -2.59 -2.01
N LEU A 127 -24.01 -3.00 -1.60
CA LEU A 127 -23.81 -3.73 -0.35
C LEU A 127 -24.03 -2.83 0.86
N ILE A 128 -23.48 -1.61 0.88
CA ILE A 128 -23.71 -0.62 1.95
C ILE A 128 -25.21 -0.33 2.09
N ASN A 129 -25.95 -0.20 0.98
CA ASN A 129 -27.39 0.02 1.02
C ASN A 129 -28.18 -1.15 1.64
N LYS A 130 -27.62 -2.37 1.70
CA LYS A 130 -28.21 -3.52 2.39
C LYS A 130 -27.94 -3.52 3.90
N THR A 131 -26.98 -2.72 4.39
CA THR A 131 -26.64 -2.73 5.82
C THR A 131 -27.61 -1.87 6.64
N PRO A 132 -27.86 -2.22 7.91
CA PRO A 132 -28.61 -1.37 8.82
C PRO A 132 -28.01 0.04 8.89
N GLY A 133 -28.82 1.06 8.63
CA GLY A 133 -28.40 2.46 8.65
C GLY A 133 -27.43 2.86 7.53
N LYS A 134 -27.29 2.06 6.46
CA LYS A 134 -26.33 2.29 5.36
C LYS A 134 -24.89 2.48 5.86
N ASN A 135 -24.53 1.74 6.90
CA ASN A 135 -23.26 1.87 7.58
C ASN A 135 -22.16 1.06 6.85
N LYS A 136 -21.15 1.75 6.31
CA LYS A 136 -19.97 1.13 5.70
C LYS A 136 -19.14 0.29 6.67
N ASN A 137 -19.24 0.54 7.98
CA ASN A 137 -18.51 -0.20 9.02
C ASN A 137 -19.29 -1.39 9.57
N HIS A 138 -20.44 -1.77 8.99
CA HIS A 138 -21.30 -2.83 9.52
C HIS A 138 -20.56 -4.17 9.75
N LEU A 139 -19.64 -4.53 8.86
CA LEU A 139 -18.88 -5.78 8.94
C LEU A 139 -17.60 -5.67 9.78
N LYS A 140 -17.22 -4.45 10.20
CA LYS A 140 -15.95 -4.16 10.86
C LYS A 140 -15.76 -4.99 12.13
N VAL A 141 -16.83 -5.26 12.89
CA VAL A 141 -16.74 -6.06 14.13
C VAL A 141 -16.23 -7.49 13.88
N ARG A 142 -16.47 -8.08 12.70
CA ARG A 142 -16.01 -9.44 12.35
C ARG A 142 -14.69 -9.43 11.59
N THR A 143 -14.53 -8.48 10.67
CA THR A 143 -13.41 -8.47 9.72
C THR A 143 -12.29 -7.52 10.11
N GLY A 144 -12.56 -6.51 10.93
CA GLY A 144 -11.66 -5.37 11.13
C GLY A 144 -11.72 -4.31 10.03
N LEU A 145 -12.54 -4.51 9.00
CA LEU A 145 -12.52 -3.75 7.75
C LEU A 145 -13.85 -3.05 7.44
N PRO A 146 -13.83 -1.84 6.86
CA PRO A 146 -15.01 -1.23 6.25
C PRO A 146 -15.37 -1.90 4.92
N ILE A 147 -16.60 -1.74 4.45
CA ILE A 147 -16.98 -2.08 3.08
C ILE A 147 -16.35 -1.04 2.14
N SER A 148 -15.43 -1.48 1.29
CA SER A 148 -14.65 -0.64 0.37
C SER A 148 -14.30 -1.43 -0.89
N THR A 149 -13.98 -0.74 -1.98
CA THR A 149 -13.54 -1.33 -3.25
C THR A 149 -12.23 -2.11 -3.10
N TYR A 150 -11.46 -1.82 -2.05
CA TYR A 150 -10.14 -2.38 -1.79
C TYR A 150 -10.13 -3.90 -1.64
N PHE A 151 -11.12 -4.49 -0.94
CA PHE A 151 -11.04 -5.87 -0.44
C PHE A 151 -11.56 -6.93 -1.43
N SER A 152 -11.14 -8.19 -1.23
CA SER A 152 -11.34 -9.26 -2.21
C SER A 152 -12.80 -9.69 -2.41
N ALA A 153 -13.63 -9.68 -1.37
CA ALA A 153 -15.03 -10.15 -1.46
C ALA A 153 -15.83 -9.40 -2.53
N VAL A 154 -15.66 -8.08 -2.62
CA VAL A 154 -16.40 -7.26 -3.60
C VAL A 154 -15.90 -7.48 -5.03
N LYS A 155 -14.62 -7.80 -5.19
CA LYS A 155 -14.01 -8.16 -6.48
C LYS A 155 -14.48 -9.54 -6.94
N LEU A 156 -14.46 -10.51 -6.04
CA LEU A 156 -14.98 -11.86 -6.30
C LEU A 156 -16.46 -11.82 -6.66
N ARG A 157 -17.28 -11.06 -5.91
CA ARG A 157 -18.69 -10.88 -6.24
C ARG A 157 -18.90 -10.26 -7.61
N TRP A 158 -18.10 -9.25 -7.96
CA TRP A 158 -18.14 -8.62 -9.28
C TRP A 158 -17.79 -9.62 -10.39
N LEU A 159 -16.76 -10.45 -10.21
CA LEU A 159 -16.39 -11.50 -11.17
C LEU A 159 -17.53 -12.49 -11.39
N MET A 160 -18.19 -12.94 -10.31
CA MET A 160 -19.33 -13.85 -10.39
C MET A 160 -20.57 -13.24 -11.05
N ASP A 161 -20.73 -11.90 -10.97
CA ASP A 161 -21.84 -11.17 -11.57
C ASP A 161 -21.59 -10.82 -13.06
N ASN A 162 -20.33 -10.66 -13.48
CA ASN A 162 -19.99 -10.02 -14.76
C ASN A 162 -19.14 -10.89 -15.71
N VAL A 163 -18.56 -11.99 -15.23
CA VAL A 163 -17.71 -12.86 -16.05
C VAL A 163 -18.35 -14.23 -16.18
N GLU A 164 -18.92 -14.51 -17.35
CA GLU A 164 -19.66 -15.75 -17.64
C GLU A 164 -18.85 -17.01 -17.27
N LYS A 165 -17.57 -17.06 -17.66
CA LYS A 165 -16.68 -18.19 -17.35
C LYS A 165 -16.53 -18.45 -15.84
N VAL A 166 -16.52 -17.39 -15.04
CA VAL A 166 -16.46 -17.50 -13.59
C VAL A 166 -17.79 -18.00 -13.06
N HIS A 167 -18.91 -17.44 -13.55
CA HIS A 167 -20.25 -17.86 -13.18
C HIS A 167 -20.48 -19.36 -13.44
N GLU A 168 -20.20 -19.82 -14.66
CA GLU A 168 -20.31 -21.23 -15.05
C GLU A 168 -19.42 -22.14 -14.20
N ALA A 169 -18.19 -21.72 -13.90
CA ALA A 169 -17.26 -22.52 -13.11
C ALA A 169 -17.70 -22.63 -11.65
N VAL A 170 -18.32 -21.59 -11.07
CA VAL A 170 -18.90 -21.65 -9.72
C VAL A 170 -20.09 -22.61 -9.69
N LEU A 171 -21.04 -22.47 -10.63
CA LEU A 171 -22.19 -23.38 -10.74
C LEU A 171 -21.78 -24.84 -10.97
N SER A 172 -20.67 -25.06 -11.67
CA SER A 172 -20.14 -26.40 -11.93
C SER A 172 -19.22 -26.93 -10.82
N HIS A 173 -19.06 -26.20 -9.71
CA HIS A 173 -18.12 -26.50 -8.63
C HIS A 173 -16.65 -26.68 -9.07
N ARG A 174 -16.25 -26.07 -10.19
CA ARG A 174 -14.87 -26.09 -10.72
C ARG A 174 -14.04 -24.89 -10.30
N ALA A 175 -14.68 -23.78 -9.92
CA ALA A 175 -13.99 -22.56 -9.54
C ALA A 175 -13.19 -22.72 -8.24
N MET A 176 -12.04 -22.06 -8.21
CA MET A 176 -11.22 -21.81 -7.03
C MET A 176 -10.95 -20.31 -6.95
N PHE A 177 -11.09 -19.76 -5.76
CA PHE A 177 -10.73 -18.38 -5.45
C PHE A 177 -9.42 -18.34 -4.67
N GLY A 178 -8.68 -17.26 -4.83
CA GLY A 178 -7.55 -16.94 -3.97
C GLY A 178 -7.07 -15.51 -4.15
N THR A 179 -6.41 -14.99 -3.12
CA THR A 179 -5.44 -13.91 -3.26
C THR A 179 -4.17 -14.44 -3.95
N VAL A 180 -3.24 -13.55 -4.29
CA VAL A 180 -2.02 -13.90 -5.05
C VAL A 180 -1.22 -15.03 -4.39
N ASP A 181 -1.05 -15.01 -3.06
CA ASP A 181 -0.38 -16.09 -2.33
C ASP A 181 -1.01 -17.46 -2.60
N SER A 182 -2.34 -17.54 -2.58
CA SER A 182 -3.04 -18.80 -2.80
C SER A 182 -2.86 -19.32 -4.23
N TRP A 183 -2.87 -18.42 -5.22
CA TRP A 183 -2.56 -18.76 -6.61
C TRP A 183 -1.12 -19.29 -6.75
N LEU A 184 -0.15 -18.58 -6.18
CA LEU A 184 1.25 -18.98 -6.24
C LEU A 184 1.49 -20.33 -5.54
N ILE A 185 1.02 -20.49 -4.31
CA ILE A 185 1.17 -21.75 -3.57
C ILE A 185 0.53 -22.91 -4.35
N TRP A 186 -0.69 -22.72 -4.88
CA TRP A 186 -1.38 -23.73 -5.66
C TRP A 186 -0.58 -24.14 -6.91
N CYS A 187 -0.10 -23.17 -7.70
CA CYS A 187 0.69 -23.44 -8.89
C CYS A 187 2.02 -24.13 -8.56
N LEU A 188 2.77 -23.59 -7.61
CA LEU A 188 4.12 -24.03 -7.25
C LEU A 188 4.14 -25.40 -6.58
N THR A 189 3.03 -25.85 -5.99
CA THR A 189 2.89 -27.18 -5.38
C THR A 189 2.26 -28.22 -6.31
N GLY A 190 2.05 -27.89 -7.60
CA GLY A 190 1.64 -28.85 -8.63
C GLY A 190 0.36 -28.51 -9.38
N GLY A 191 -0.33 -27.42 -9.02
CA GLY A 191 -1.52 -26.92 -9.68
C GLY A 191 -2.61 -27.99 -9.81
N LYS A 192 -3.13 -28.22 -11.01
CA LYS A 192 -4.16 -29.25 -11.25
C LYS A 192 -3.71 -30.69 -10.96
N LYS A 193 -2.42 -30.92 -10.71
CA LYS A 193 -1.83 -32.22 -10.37
C LYS A 193 -1.63 -32.41 -8.86
N GLY A 194 -2.46 -31.76 -8.03
CA GLY A 194 -2.39 -31.88 -6.57
C GLY A 194 -1.83 -30.65 -5.84
N GLY A 195 -1.90 -29.48 -6.48
CA GLY A 195 -1.56 -28.20 -5.88
C GLY A 195 -2.39 -27.92 -4.63
N VAL A 196 -1.72 -27.40 -3.62
CA VAL A 196 -2.31 -27.09 -2.31
C VAL A 196 -3.06 -25.77 -2.39
N HIS A 197 -4.36 -25.83 -2.16
CA HIS A 197 -5.22 -24.65 -2.09
C HIS A 197 -5.28 -24.11 -0.67
N CYS A 198 -4.39 -23.19 -0.34
CA CYS A 198 -4.37 -22.53 0.95
C CYS A 198 -3.98 -21.05 0.85
N THR A 199 -4.26 -20.31 1.91
CA THR A 199 -3.84 -18.92 2.14
C THR A 199 -3.43 -18.77 3.61
N ASP A 200 -2.64 -17.75 3.94
CA ASP A 200 -2.32 -17.45 5.32
C ASP A 200 -3.37 -16.54 5.99
N VAL A 201 -3.34 -16.47 7.32
CA VAL A 201 -4.26 -15.61 8.09
C VAL A 201 -4.14 -14.12 7.75
N THR A 202 -2.96 -13.63 7.34
CA THR A 202 -2.78 -12.22 7.02
C THR A 202 -3.47 -11.88 5.71
N ASN A 203 -3.28 -12.66 4.63
CA ASN A 203 -4.01 -12.51 3.38
C ASN A 203 -5.51 -12.76 3.54
N ALA A 204 -5.91 -13.81 4.27
CA ALA A 204 -7.31 -14.10 4.55
C ALA A 204 -8.02 -12.92 5.23
N SER A 205 -7.36 -12.25 6.18
CA SER A 205 -7.91 -11.08 6.87
C SER A 205 -8.25 -9.90 5.95
N ARG A 206 -7.72 -9.89 4.71
CA ARG A 206 -7.93 -8.84 3.72
C ARG A 206 -9.08 -9.10 2.75
N THR A 207 -9.75 -10.22 2.91
CA THR A 207 -10.80 -10.63 1.97
C THR A 207 -12.18 -10.08 2.29
N MET A 208 -12.45 -9.66 3.54
CA MET A 208 -13.79 -9.47 4.12
C MET A 208 -14.66 -10.73 4.25
N LEU A 209 -14.12 -11.93 4.01
CA LEU A 209 -14.80 -13.21 4.23
C LEU A 209 -14.31 -13.93 5.49
N PHE A 210 -13.20 -13.46 6.05
CA PHE A 210 -12.51 -14.02 7.20
C PHE A 210 -12.91 -13.32 8.49
N ASN A 211 -13.18 -14.09 9.55
CA ASN A 211 -13.42 -13.55 10.88
C ASN A 211 -12.11 -13.54 11.68
N ILE A 212 -11.65 -12.33 12.01
CA ILE A 212 -10.36 -12.13 12.67
C ILE A 212 -10.34 -12.61 14.13
N HIS A 213 -11.49 -12.96 14.71
CA HIS A 213 -11.57 -13.48 16.08
C HIS A 213 -11.53 -15.01 16.10
N THR A 214 -12.22 -15.65 15.16
CA THR A 214 -12.25 -17.13 15.06
C THR A 214 -11.08 -17.69 14.26
N MET A 215 -10.40 -16.83 13.49
CA MET A 215 -9.31 -17.20 12.59
C MET A 215 -9.73 -18.21 11.51
N ASP A 216 -10.95 -18.05 10.99
CA ASP A 216 -11.51 -18.91 9.94
C ASP A 216 -12.48 -18.12 9.03
N TRP A 217 -12.88 -18.72 7.92
CA TRP A 217 -13.95 -18.20 7.07
C TRP A 217 -15.26 -18.11 7.84
N ASP A 218 -15.97 -16.99 7.67
CA ASP A 218 -17.23 -16.74 8.36
C ASP A 218 -18.41 -17.06 7.43
N PRO A 219 -19.27 -18.05 7.76
CA PRO A 219 -20.41 -18.40 6.93
C PRO A 219 -21.40 -17.24 6.74
N GLU A 220 -21.55 -16.35 7.73
CA GLU A 220 -22.46 -15.20 7.62
C GLU A 220 -21.88 -14.12 6.69
N LEU A 221 -20.56 -13.92 6.69
CA LEU A 221 -19.91 -13.04 5.72
C LEU A 221 -20.05 -13.62 4.31
N CYS A 222 -19.77 -14.91 4.12
CA CYS A 222 -19.92 -15.57 2.83
C CYS A 222 -21.36 -15.46 2.30
N LYS A 223 -22.36 -15.70 3.16
CA LYS A 223 -23.78 -15.50 2.82
C LYS A 223 -24.11 -14.05 2.48
N TYR A 224 -23.57 -13.08 3.22
CA TYR A 224 -23.80 -11.66 2.96
C TYR A 224 -23.31 -11.23 1.56
N PHE A 225 -22.15 -11.72 1.14
CA PHE A 225 -21.60 -11.47 -0.20
C PHE A 225 -22.11 -12.46 -1.26
N ASP A 226 -22.94 -13.44 -0.89
CA ASP A 226 -23.39 -14.53 -1.76
C ASP A 226 -22.20 -15.30 -2.39
N ILE A 227 -21.20 -15.63 -1.57
CA ILE A 227 -20.00 -16.35 -1.99
C ILE A 227 -20.05 -17.78 -1.44
N PRO A 228 -19.95 -18.81 -2.30
CA PRO A 228 -19.87 -20.20 -1.85
C PRO A 228 -18.58 -20.43 -1.05
N MET A 229 -18.67 -21.14 0.09
CA MET A 229 -17.48 -21.42 0.90
C MET A 229 -16.55 -22.44 0.24
N GLU A 230 -17.08 -23.31 -0.62
CA GLU A 230 -16.34 -24.38 -1.28
C GLU A 230 -15.26 -23.90 -2.26
N ILE A 231 -15.33 -22.64 -2.72
CA ILE A 231 -14.30 -22.06 -3.60
C ILE A 231 -13.15 -21.43 -2.80
N LEU A 232 -13.27 -21.31 -1.48
CA LEU A 232 -12.29 -20.60 -0.65
C LEU A 232 -11.08 -21.50 -0.28
N PRO A 233 -9.86 -20.95 -0.24
CA PRO A 233 -8.67 -21.70 0.15
C PRO A 233 -8.71 -22.08 1.63
N LYS A 234 -8.05 -23.18 2.01
CA LYS A 234 -7.87 -23.49 3.43
C LYS A 234 -6.98 -22.44 4.10
N VAL A 235 -7.45 -21.81 5.18
CA VAL A 235 -6.62 -20.86 5.95
C VAL A 235 -5.61 -21.61 6.81
N ARG A 236 -4.36 -21.16 6.80
CA ARG A 236 -3.25 -21.68 7.62
C ARG A 236 -2.50 -20.56 8.32
N SER A 237 -1.61 -20.92 9.25
CA SER A 237 -0.73 -19.94 9.88
C SER A 237 0.28 -19.37 8.88
N SER A 238 0.90 -18.24 9.23
CA SER A 238 1.92 -17.58 8.40
C SER A 238 3.27 -18.31 8.35
N SER A 239 3.47 -19.34 9.19
CA SER A 239 4.71 -20.12 9.30
C SER A 239 4.36 -21.60 9.54
N GLU A 240 4.22 -22.36 8.47
CA GLU A 240 3.84 -23.78 8.44
C GLU A 240 4.21 -24.37 7.08
N ILE A 241 4.64 -25.63 7.01
CA ILE A 241 4.86 -26.30 5.71
C ILE A 241 3.52 -26.49 4.99
N TYR A 242 3.28 -25.69 3.96
CA TYR A 242 2.07 -25.73 3.14
C TYR A 242 2.10 -26.90 2.16
N GLY A 243 3.23 -27.07 1.50
CA GLY A 243 3.51 -28.09 0.50
C GLY A 243 4.96 -28.01 0.02
N LEU A 244 5.36 -28.95 -0.82
CA LEU A 244 6.69 -28.99 -1.41
C LEU A 244 6.64 -28.39 -2.82
N MET A 245 7.69 -27.64 -3.17
CA MET A 245 7.85 -27.09 -4.51
C MET A 245 7.92 -28.23 -5.55
N VAL A 246 7.05 -28.17 -6.56
CA VAL A 246 7.01 -29.11 -7.68
C VAL A 246 7.52 -28.40 -8.93
N SER A 247 8.76 -28.66 -9.32
CA SER A 247 9.30 -28.29 -10.64
C SER A 247 9.72 -29.56 -11.40
N LYS A 248 9.53 -29.56 -12.73
CA LYS A 248 9.81 -30.73 -13.57
C LYS A 248 11.28 -31.19 -13.46
N SER A 249 12.22 -30.25 -13.31
CA SER A 249 13.66 -30.52 -13.17
C SER A 249 14.44 -29.38 -12.48
N GLY A 250 13.76 -28.48 -11.76
CA GLY A 250 14.38 -27.28 -11.16
C GLY A 250 15.19 -27.59 -9.89
N PRO A 251 16.22 -26.80 -9.56
CA PRO A 251 17.08 -27.03 -8.39
C PRO A 251 16.35 -26.84 -7.05
N LEU A 252 15.12 -26.30 -7.08
CA LEU A 252 14.27 -26.06 -5.91
C LEU A 252 13.18 -27.13 -5.72
N THR A 253 13.12 -28.15 -6.57
CA THR A 253 12.14 -29.24 -6.41
C THR A 253 12.31 -29.92 -5.05
N GLY A 254 11.20 -30.08 -4.33
CA GLY A 254 11.18 -30.68 -2.98
C GLY A 254 11.47 -29.70 -1.84
N VAL A 255 11.87 -28.46 -2.13
CA VAL A 255 12.03 -27.44 -1.08
C VAL A 255 10.66 -27.05 -0.52
N PRO A 256 10.48 -27.00 0.81
CA PRO A 256 9.19 -26.68 1.42
C PRO A 256 8.83 -25.21 1.23
N ILE A 257 7.62 -24.95 0.74
CA ILE A 257 6.98 -23.64 0.83
C ILE A 257 6.34 -23.57 2.22
N SER A 258 6.89 -22.71 3.07
CA SER A 258 6.67 -22.81 4.52
C SER A 258 6.45 -21.49 5.25
N GLY A 259 6.49 -20.36 4.53
CA GLY A 259 6.11 -19.05 5.06
C GLY A 259 5.22 -18.32 4.08
N CYS A 260 4.18 -17.67 4.55
CA CYS A 260 3.28 -16.86 3.75
C CYS A 260 2.78 -15.68 4.58
N LEU A 261 2.98 -14.46 4.09
CA LEU A 261 2.45 -13.23 4.66
C LEU A 261 2.10 -12.25 3.55
N GLY A 262 1.01 -11.51 3.69
CA GLY A 262 0.77 -10.33 2.85
C GLY A 262 1.90 -9.31 3.01
N ASP A 263 2.25 -8.60 1.93
CA ASP A 263 3.41 -7.69 1.84
C ASP A 263 3.64 -6.79 3.05
N GLN A 264 2.62 -6.09 3.51
CA GLN A 264 2.76 -5.15 4.61
C GLN A 264 2.98 -5.87 5.95
N SER A 265 2.37 -7.05 6.13
CA SER A 265 2.58 -7.93 7.28
C SER A 265 3.98 -8.57 7.25
N ALA A 266 4.44 -8.96 6.06
CA ALA A 266 5.79 -9.46 5.86
C ALA A 266 6.84 -8.39 6.21
N ALA A 267 6.64 -7.15 5.75
CA ALA A 267 7.51 -6.02 6.13
C ALA A 267 7.53 -5.78 7.65
N LEU A 268 6.39 -5.91 8.34
CA LEU A 268 6.32 -5.81 9.81
C LEU A 268 7.18 -6.90 10.49
N VAL A 269 7.12 -8.14 10.01
CA VAL A 269 7.96 -9.25 10.49
C VAL A 269 9.43 -9.01 10.17
N GLY A 270 9.76 -8.59 8.95
CA GLY A 270 11.14 -8.33 8.51
C GLY A 270 11.80 -7.15 9.23
N GLN A 271 11.01 -6.19 9.70
CA GLN A 271 11.43 -5.10 10.59
C GLN A 271 11.48 -5.52 12.06
N MET A 272 11.29 -6.81 12.36
CA MET A 272 11.33 -7.40 13.71
C MET A 272 10.36 -6.74 14.70
N CYS A 273 9.21 -6.29 14.21
CA CYS A 273 8.17 -5.64 15.03
C CYS A 273 7.33 -6.68 15.79
N PHE A 274 7.98 -7.48 16.64
CA PHE A 274 7.37 -8.59 17.39
C PHE A 274 6.74 -8.17 18.73
N LYS A 275 7.05 -6.98 19.23
CA LYS A 275 6.55 -6.45 20.50
C LYS A 275 5.43 -5.44 20.28
N ASP A 276 4.51 -5.42 21.23
CA ASP A 276 3.40 -4.46 21.27
C ASP A 276 3.92 -3.03 21.15
N GLY A 277 3.25 -2.24 20.32
CA GLY A 277 3.61 -0.85 20.07
C GLY A 277 4.66 -0.65 18.99
N GLN A 278 5.42 -1.67 18.57
CA GLN A 278 6.34 -1.52 17.43
C GLN A 278 5.57 -1.33 16.12
N ALA A 279 6.08 -0.45 15.27
CA ALA A 279 5.39 -0.07 14.05
C ALA A 279 6.38 0.21 12.91
N LYS A 280 5.94 -0.10 11.69
CA LYS A 280 6.69 0.19 10.48
C LYS A 280 5.91 1.10 9.53
N ASN A 281 6.63 1.84 8.71
CA ASN A 281 6.10 2.57 7.55
C ASN A 281 6.80 2.18 6.26
N THR A 282 6.03 1.75 5.28
CA THR A 282 6.55 1.49 3.93
C THR A 282 6.24 2.69 3.03
N TYR A 283 7.26 3.42 2.59
CA TYR A 283 7.15 4.57 1.70
C TYR A 283 7.32 4.15 0.23
N GLY A 284 6.20 3.90 -0.44
CA GLY A 284 6.12 3.64 -1.87
C GLY A 284 5.36 4.74 -2.63
N THR A 285 4.56 4.34 -3.61
CA THR A 285 3.60 5.25 -4.28
C THR A 285 2.66 5.92 -3.27
N GLY A 286 2.14 5.13 -2.33
CA GLY A 286 1.54 5.56 -1.07
C GLY A 286 2.37 5.15 0.13
N CYS A 287 1.90 5.44 1.34
CA CYS A 287 2.47 4.92 2.58
C CYS A 287 1.54 3.89 3.22
N PHE A 288 2.11 2.82 3.76
CA PHE A 288 1.38 1.84 4.55
C PHE A 288 2.03 1.68 5.91
N LEU A 289 1.27 2.07 6.92
CA LEU A 289 1.69 2.06 8.30
C LEU A 289 1.02 0.90 9.03
N LEU A 290 1.82 0.04 9.66
CA LEU A 290 1.31 -1.05 10.48
C LEU A 290 1.93 -0.98 11.87
N LYS A 291 1.08 -1.10 12.89
CA LYS A 291 1.49 -1.13 14.30
C LYS A 291 1.03 -2.43 14.94
N ASN A 292 1.95 -3.19 15.50
CA ASN A 292 1.66 -4.40 16.26
C ASN A 292 0.92 -4.02 17.57
N VAL A 293 -0.24 -4.63 17.78
CA VAL A 293 -1.08 -4.42 18.99
C VAL A 293 -1.25 -5.70 19.82
N GLY A 294 -0.33 -6.66 19.63
CA GLY A 294 -0.28 -7.90 20.40
C GLY A 294 -1.35 -8.90 20.00
N THR A 295 -1.73 -9.77 20.93
CA THR A 295 -2.65 -10.89 20.67
C THR A 295 -4.13 -10.54 20.81
N LYS A 296 -4.45 -9.27 21.03
CA LYS A 296 -5.83 -8.78 21.16
C LYS A 296 -6.12 -7.78 20.03
N PRO A 297 -7.17 -7.99 19.22
CA PRO A 297 -7.50 -7.03 18.18
C PRO A 297 -7.97 -5.72 18.81
N VAL A 298 -7.44 -4.60 18.31
CA VAL A 298 -7.88 -3.25 18.64
C VAL A 298 -8.79 -2.76 17.53
N MET A 299 -10.06 -2.49 17.84
CA MET A 299 -11.02 -1.95 16.89
C MET A 299 -10.86 -0.43 16.82
N SER A 300 -10.61 0.11 15.63
CA SER A 300 -10.38 1.55 15.46
C SER A 300 -11.68 2.35 15.40
N ASP A 301 -11.71 3.49 16.10
CA ASP A 301 -12.74 4.52 15.95
C ASP A 301 -12.27 5.70 15.07
N HIS A 302 -11.00 5.72 14.69
CA HIS A 302 -10.34 6.78 13.90
C HIS A 302 -10.09 6.41 12.44
N GLY A 303 -10.93 5.52 11.88
CA GLY A 303 -10.88 5.16 10.47
C GLY A 303 -9.72 4.24 10.08
N LEU A 304 -8.98 3.66 11.03
CA LEU A 304 -7.95 2.66 10.74
C LEU A 304 -8.58 1.28 10.51
N LEU A 305 -7.80 0.41 9.88
CA LEU A 305 -8.09 -1.00 9.71
C LEU A 305 -7.56 -1.78 10.91
N THR A 306 -8.35 -2.74 11.37
CA THR A 306 -7.87 -3.80 12.28
C THR A 306 -7.56 -5.02 11.43
N THR A 307 -6.36 -5.57 11.53
CA THR A 307 -5.91 -6.67 10.67
C THR A 307 -5.10 -7.69 11.45
N VAL A 308 -4.91 -8.88 10.88
CA VAL A 308 -3.96 -9.86 11.44
C VAL A 308 -2.55 -9.43 11.02
N ALA A 309 -1.65 -9.27 12.00
CA ALA A 309 -0.25 -8.95 11.76
C ALA A 309 0.49 -10.19 11.24
N TYR A 310 0.39 -11.30 11.97
CA TYR A 310 0.99 -12.59 11.63
C TYR A 310 0.49 -13.68 12.59
N LYS A 311 0.64 -14.95 12.19
CA LYS A 311 0.54 -16.11 13.10
C LYS A 311 1.70 -17.07 12.82
N LEU A 312 2.75 -17.02 13.63
CA LEU A 312 4.03 -17.69 13.35
C LEU A 312 4.03 -19.14 13.86
N GLY A 313 3.10 -19.95 13.38
CA GLY A 313 2.94 -21.35 13.75
C GLY A 313 1.47 -21.72 13.99
N ARG A 314 1.11 -22.98 13.70
CA ARG A 314 -0.28 -23.47 13.82
C ARG A 314 -0.87 -23.26 15.21
N ASP A 315 -0.09 -23.61 16.24
CA ASP A 315 -0.50 -23.57 17.65
C ASP A 315 -0.01 -22.32 18.39
N LYS A 316 0.60 -21.37 17.67
CA LYS A 316 0.99 -20.07 18.23
C LYS A 316 -0.19 -19.10 18.18
N PRO A 317 -0.28 -18.14 19.12
CA PRO A 317 -1.29 -17.10 19.05
C PRO A 317 -1.11 -16.25 17.79
N ALA A 318 -2.22 -15.74 17.27
CA ALA A 318 -2.16 -14.69 16.25
C ALA A 318 -1.82 -13.36 16.92
N CYS A 319 -1.02 -12.55 16.24
CA CYS A 319 -0.81 -11.15 16.57
C CYS A 319 -1.61 -10.28 15.60
N TYR A 320 -2.07 -9.14 16.08
CA TYR A 320 -2.90 -8.18 15.33
C TYR A 320 -2.13 -6.89 15.08
N ALA A 321 -2.59 -6.14 14.09
CA ALA A 321 -2.12 -4.81 13.81
C ALA A 321 -3.25 -3.82 13.59
N LEU A 322 -2.99 -2.57 13.94
CA LEU A 322 -3.68 -1.43 13.34
C LEU A 322 -2.94 -1.06 12.06
N GLU A 323 -3.70 -0.79 11.00
CA GLU A 323 -3.17 -0.38 9.71
C GLU A 323 -3.83 0.92 9.25
N GLY A 324 -3.00 1.85 8.78
CA GLY A 324 -3.44 3.05 8.08
C GLY A 324 -2.66 3.24 6.79
N SER A 325 -3.29 3.85 5.81
CA SER A 325 -2.70 4.10 4.50
C SER A 325 -2.80 5.56 4.10
N VAL A 326 -1.73 6.05 3.47
CA VAL A 326 -1.67 7.32 2.77
C VAL A 326 -1.64 7.00 1.29
N ALA A 327 -2.65 7.40 0.53
CA ALA A 327 -2.69 7.08 -0.90
C ALA A 327 -1.58 7.78 -1.71
N ILE A 328 -1.24 9.02 -1.33
CA ILE A 328 -0.30 9.87 -2.08
C ILE A 328 0.94 10.16 -1.22
N ALA A 329 1.99 9.38 -1.46
CA ALA A 329 3.33 9.60 -0.93
C ALA A 329 4.32 9.81 -2.08
N GLY A 330 4.95 8.76 -2.60
CA GLY A 330 5.84 8.85 -3.76
C GLY A 330 5.14 9.36 -5.03
N ALA A 331 3.81 9.20 -5.11
CA ALA A 331 3.01 9.83 -6.16
C ALA A 331 3.12 11.36 -6.18
N VAL A 332 3.33 12.05 -5.05
CA VAL A 332 3.52 13.51 -5.04
C VAL A 332 4.80 13.91 -5.76
N VAL A 333 5.87 13.11 -5.59
CA VAL A 333 7.16 13.34 -6.25
C VAL A 333 7.03 13.14 -7.75
N ARG A 334 6.34 12.07 -8.18
CA ARG A 334 6.05 11.84 -9.60
C ARG A 334 5.21 12.96 -10.20
N TRP A 335 4.17 13.40 -9.50
CA TRP A 335 3.33 14.50 -9.96
C TRP A 335 4.11 15.83 -10.11
N LEU A 336 4.98 16.16 -9.17
CA LEU A 336 5.85 17.34 -9.28
C LEU A 336 6.80 17.27 -10.49
N LYS A 337 7.21 16.07 -10.88
CA LYS A 337 8.10 15.80 -12.01
C LYS A 337 7.33 15.82 -13.34
N ASP A 338 6.36 14.92 -13.47
CA ASP A 338 5.68 14.59 -14.72
C ASP A 338 4.59 15.62 -15.08
N ASN A 339 3.93 16.22 -14.08
CA ASN A 339 2.81 17.14 -14.32
C ASN A 339 3.18 18.61 -14.14
N LEU A 340 3.88 18.96 -13.05
CA LEU A 340 4.20 20.36 -12.75
C LEU A 340 5.58 20.82 -13.28
N GLY A 341 6.46 19.87 -13.62
CA GLY A 341 7.78 20.15 -14.17
C GLY A 341 8.73 20.90 -13.23
N ILE A 342 8.49 20.85 -11.91
CA ILE A 342 9.33 21.53 -10.92
C ILE A 342 10.69 20.85 -10.77
N ILE A 343 10.69 19.53 -10.91
CA ILE A 343 11.87 18.65 -10.86
C ILE A 343 11.94 17.79 -12.11
N GLN A 344 13.14 17.34 -12.46
CA GLN A 344 13.41 16.38 -13.53
C GLN A 344 13.64 14.97 -12.99
N THR A 345 14.11 14.85 -11.75
CA THR A 345 14.39 13.56 -11.09
C THR A 345 13.94 13.58 -9.64
N SER A 346 13.69 12.40 -9.06
CA SER A 346 13.37 12.27 -7.63
C SER A 346 14.51 12.78 -6.73
N THR A 347 15.77 12.61 -7.14
CA THR A 347 16.95 13.10 -6.41
C THR A 347 17.06 14.63 -6.42
N GLU A 348 16.57 15.30 -7.48
CA GLU A 348 16.52 16.76 -7.52
C GLU A 348 15.59 17.35 -6.45
N LEU A 349 14.50 16.65 -6.13
CA LEU A 349 13.58 17.06 -5.06
C LEU A 349 14.29 17.25 -3.72
N GLU A 350 15.14 16.29 -3.34
CA GLU A 350 15.91 16.35 -2.09
C GLU A 350 16.86 17.54 -2.07
N LYS A 351 17.57 17.78 -3.17
CA LYS A 351 18.50 18.91 -3.30
C LYS A 351 17.78 20.25 -3.17
N LEU A 352 16.71 20.45 -3.94
CA LEU A 352 15.94 21.70 -3.90
C LEU A 352 15.35 21.96 -2.51
N ALA A 353 14.79 20.93 -1.86
CA ALA A 353 14.26 21.06 -0.51
C ALA A 353 15.36 21.38 0.50
N ALA A 354 16.52 20.70 0.42
CA ALA A 354 17.65 20.94 1.31
C ALA A 354 18.21 22.37 1.19
N ASP A 355 18.22 22.95 -0.02
CA ASP A 355 18.73 24.31 -0.27
C ASP A 355 17.97 25.40 0.52
N VAL A 356 16.66 25.20 0.75
CA VAL A 356 15.83 26.16 1.50
C VAL A 356 15.65 25.78 2.97
N GLY A 357 15.75 24.50 3.33
CA GLY A 357 15.66 24.00 4.71
C GLY A 357 14.30 24.18 5.41
N THR A 358 13.33 24.84 4.77
CA THR A 358 11.98 25.09 5.31
C THR A 358 10.99 25.34 4.17
N SER A 359 9.70 25.12 4.43
CA SER A 359 8.60 25.50 3.54
C SER A 359 8.23 26.99 3.65
N TYR A 360 8.78 27.73 4.63
CA TYR A 360 8.41 29.12 4.96
C TYR A 360 6.89 29.34 5.10
N GLY A 361 6.18 28.33 5.65
CA GLY A 361 4.73 28.39 5.86
C GLY A 361 3.89 28.00 4.64
N CYS A 362 4.52 27.51 3.56
CA CYS A 362 3.84 26.84 2.47
C CYS A 362 3.41 25.43 2.88
N TYR A 363 2.14 25.08 2.67
CA TYR A 363 1.63 23.72 2.91
C TYR A 363 1.04 23.15 1.64
N PHE A 364 1.36 21.88 1.36
CA PHE A 364 0.86 21.15 0.21
C PHE A 364 0.07 19.93 0.68
N VAL A 365 -1.25 19.95 0.60
CA VAL A 365 -2.09 18.77 0.86
C VAL A 365 -2.24 17.98 -0.45
N PRO A 366 -1.66 16.78 -0.63
CA PRO A 366 -1.63 16.09 -1.91
C PRO A 366 -2.83 15.15 -2.09
N ALA A 367 -4.05 15.63 -1.85
CA ALA A 367 -5.28 14.84 -1.92
C ALA A 367 -5.81 14.64 -3.36
N PHE A 368 -4.97 14.14 -4.28
CA PHE A 368 -5.35 14.03 -5.71
C PHE A 368 -6.53 13.09 -5.98
N SER A 369 -6.76 12.12 -5.10
CA SER A 369 -7.85 11.14 -5.17
C SER A 369 -8.67 11.11 -3.87
N GLY A 370 -8.73 12.25 -3.17
CA GLY A 370 -9.31 12.34 -1.83
C GLY A 370 -8.30 12.04 -0.71
N LEU A 371 -8.77 12.14 0.53
CA LEU A 371 -8.00 11.79 1.73
C LEU A 371 -8.45 10.43 2.26
N TYR A 372 -7.48 9.59 2.63
CA TYR A 372 -7.70 8.26 3.20
C TYR A 372 -7.76 8.37 4.73
N ALA A 373 -7.39 7.32 5.47
CA ALA A 373 -7.32 7.37 6.92
C ALA A 373 -6.41 8.53 7.39
N PRO A 374 -6.78 9.25 8.47
CA PRO A 374 -7.96 9.03 9.32
C PRO A 374 -9.27 9.67 8.80
N TYR A 375 -9.22 10.46 7.73
CA TYR A 375 -10.33 11.34 7.31
C TYR A 375 -11.40 10.65 6.45
N TRP A 376 -11.00 9.77 5.53
CA TRP A 376 -11.90 9.14 4.54
C TRP A 376 -12.79 10.14 3.79
N GLU A 377 -12.18 11.20 3.26
CA GLU A 377 -12.87 12.31 2.60
C GLU A 377 -12.63 12.26 1.07
N PRO A 378 -13.51 11.60 0.29
CA PRO A 378 -13.35 11.49 -1.16
C PRO A 378 -13.54 12.82 -1.90
N SER A 379 -14.22 13.80 -1.29
CA SER A 379 -14.40 15.14 -1.87
C SER A 379 -13.13 15.99 -1.79
N ALA A 380 -12.14 15.58 -1.01
CA ALA A 380 -10.93 16.37 -0.83
C ALA A 380 -10.12 16.47 -2.13
N ARG A 381 -9.49 17.62 -2.38
CA ARG A 381 -8.60 17.83 -3.53
C ARG A 381 -7.25 18.40 -3.12
N GLY A 382 -6.27 18.21 -4.00
CA GLY A 382 -4.93 18.72 -3.78
C GLY A 382 -4.92 20.25 -3.68
N ILE A 383 -4.35 20.80 -2.60
CA ILE A 383 -4.20 22.24 -2.43
C ILE A 383 -2.78 22.62 -2.06
N ILE A 384 -2.33 23.77 -2.54
CA ILE A 384 -1.10 24.43 -2.08
C ILE A 384 -1.52 25.78 -1.50
N CYS A 385 -1.15 26.05 -0.24
CA CYS A 385 -1.56 27.26 0.46
C CYS A 385 -0.41 27.87 1.28
N GLY A 386 -0.60 29.12 1.75
CA GLY A 386 0.45 29.85 2.47
C GLY A 386 1.54 30.45 1.58
N LEU A 387 1.25 30.65 0.29
CA LEU A 387 2.17 31.24 -0.67
C LEU A 387 2.39 32.74 -0.39
N THR A 388 3.64 33.19 -0.46
CA THR A 388 4.05 34.59 -0.41
C THR A 388 4.90 34.95 -1.63
N GLN A 389 5.27 36.21 -1.82
CA GLN A 389 6.18 36.63 -2.90
C GLN A 389 7.57 35.98 -2.83
N PHE A 390 7.96 35.44 -1.67
CA PHE A 390 9.22 34.72 -1.49
C PHE A 390 9.14 33.24 -1.89
N THR A 391 7.93 32.69 -2.01
CA THR A 391 7.74 31.28 -2.28
C THR A 391 8.21 30.93 -3.70
N ASN A 392 8.91 29.82 -3.83
CA ASN A 392 9.50 29.35 -5.08
C ASN A 392 9.44 27.83 -5.15
N ARG A 393 9.93 27.25 -6.25
CA ARG A 393 9.84 25.81 -6.51
C ARG A 393 10.52 24.93 -5.44
N SER A 394 11.57 25.43 -4.78
CA SER A 394 12.28 24.72 -3.71
C SER A 394 11.43 24.61 -2.44
N HIS A 395 10.68 25.66 -2.11
CA HIS A 395 9.72 25.64 -0.99
C HIS A 395 8.57 24.65 -1.26
N LEU A 396 8.12 24.54 -2.51
CA LEU A 396 7.11 23.55 -2.91
C LEU A 396 7.65 22.12 -2.81
N ALA A 397 8.91 21.90 -3.21
CA ALA A 397 9.59 20.62 -3.04
C ALA A 397 9.69 20.22 -1.56
N PHE A 398 10.06 21.16 -0.69
CA PHE A 398 10.11 20.94 0.76
C PHE A 398 8.71 20.62 1.32
N ALA A 399 7.71 21.44 0.99
CA ALA A 399 6.33 21.24 1.46
C ALA A 399 5.74 19.90 1.01
N ALA A 400 6.15 19.37 -0.14
CA ALA A 400 5.74 18.04 -0.60
C ALA A 400 6.32 16.91 0.25
N LEU A 401 7.59 16.99 0.65
CA LEU A 401 8.19 16.04 1.59
C LEU A 401 7.54 16.16 2.97
N GLU A 402 7.36 17.38 3.46
CA GLU A 402 6.74 17.67 4.76
C GLU A 402 5.30 17.12 4.82
N ALA A 403 4.54 17.21 3.73
CA ALA A 403 3.19 16.67 3.62
C ALA A 403 3.11 15.15 3.79
N VAL A 404 4.09 14.41 3.25
CA VAL A 404 4.16 12.95 3.46
C VAL A 404 4.41 12.63 4.93
N CYS A 405 5.26 13.43 5.58
CA CYS A 405 5.55 13.28 7.01
C CYS A 405 4.34 13.60 7.89
N PHE A 406 3.58 14.66 7.57
CA PHE A 406 2.36 14.99 8.30
C PHE A 406 1.27 13.93 8.13
N GLN A 407 1.02 13.43 6.92
CA GLN A 407 0.05 12.34 6.72
C GLN A 407 0.45 11.08 7.50
N THR A 408 1.74 10.76 7.55
CA THR A 408 2.26 9.66 8.39
C THR A 408 1.97 9.90 9.87
N ARG A 409 2.19 11.13 10.34
CA ARG A 409 1.91 11.54 11.72
C ARG A 409 0.42 11.43 12.06
N GLU A 410 -0.49 11.84 11.17
CA GLU A 410 -1.94 11.74 11.39
C GLU A 410 -2.38 10.29 11.64
N ILE A 411 -1.82 9.35 10.88
CA ILE A 411 -2.08 7.93 11.06
C ILE A 411 -1.50 7.43 12.39
N LEU A 412 -0.28 7.83 12.75
CA LEU A 412 0.33 7.44 14.03
C LEU A 412 -0.44 7.98 15.24
N ASP A 413 -0.90 9.23 15.17
CA ASP A 413 -1.71 9.85 16.21
C ASP A 413 -3.03 9.08 16.38
N ALA A 414 -3.68 8.69 15.28
CA ALA A 414 -4.88 7.84 15.30
C ALA A 414 -4.58 6.46 15.90
N MET A 415 -3.46 5.83 15.52
CA MET A 415 -3.05 4.53 16.07
C MET A 415 -2.79 4.59 17.58
N ASN A 416 -2.15 5.66 18.05
CA ASN A 416 -1.89 5.86 19.48
C ASN A 416 -3.18 6.06 20.26
N GLN A 417 -4.14 6.82 19.71
CA GLN A 417 -5.46 7.00 20.31
C GLN A 417 -6.25 5.69 20.39
N ASP A 418 -6.27 4.88 19.33
CA ASP A 418 -7.00 3.61 19.32
C ASP A 418 -6.34 2.53 20.20
N SER A 419 -5.01 2.41 20.18
CA SER A 419 -4.30 1.34 20.91
C SER A 419 -3.96 1.68 22.36
N GLY A 420 -3.91 2.96 22.73
CA GLY A 420 -3.44 3.40 24.05
C GLY A 420 -1.94 3.17 24.32
N ILE A 421 -1.18 2.72 23.32
CA ILE A 421 0.26 2.47 23.42
C ILE A 421 0.98 3.57 22.64
N HIS A 422 1.95 4.27 23.22
CA HIS A 422 2.75 5.23 22.46
C HIS A 422 3.89 4.55 21.70
N LEU A 423 4.10 4.93 20.45
CA LEU A 423 5.22 4.47 19.65
C LEU A 423 6.52 5.12 20.13
N SER A 424 7.56 4.31 20.39
CA SER A 424 8.86 4.83 20.86
C SER A 424 9.85 5.11 19.73
N GLN A 425 9.67 4.50 18.56
CA GLN A 425 10.47 4.69 17.34
C GLN A 425 9.72 4.12 16.14
N LEU A 426 9.94 4.68 14.95
CA LEU A 426 9.31 4.23 13.71
C LEU A 426 10.33 3.48 12.83
N GLN A 427 10.07 2.21 12.51
CA GLN A 427 10.82 1.49 11.49
C GLN A 427 10.35 1.93 10.11
N VAL A 428 11.25 2.11 9.15
CA VAL A 428 10.89 2.59 7.80
C VAL A 428 11.53 1.77 6.70
N ASP A 429 10.83 1.58 5.60
CA ASP A 429 11.32 0.94 4.38
C ASP A 429 10.64 1.51 3.12
N GLY A 430 11.04 1.04 1.95
CA GLY A 430 10.52 1.52 0.66
C GLY A 430 11.38 2.62 0.01
N GLY A 431 11.08 2.91 -1.26
CA GLY A 431 11.96 3.69 -2.14
C GLY A 431 12.22 5.12 -1.66
N MET A 432 11.24 5.79 -1.02
CA MET A 432 11.45 7.17 -0.55
C MET A 432 12.41 7.26 0.64
N THR A 433 12.68 6.16 1.36
CA THR A 433 13.63 6.17 2.49
C THR A 433 15.07 6.43 2.06
N SER A 434 15.37 6.37 0.76
CA SER A 434 16.65 6.83 0.19
C SER A 434 16.87 8.34 0.35
N ASN A 435 15.80 9.12 0.46
CA ASN A 435 15.84 10.57 0.70
C ASN A 435 16.09 10.81 2.20
N ARG A 436 17.30 11.29 2.54
CA ARG A 436 17.73 11.50 3.92
C ARG A 436 16.98 12.65 4.58
N LEU A 437 16.70 13.71 3.81
CA LEU A 437 15.92 14.85 4.29
C LEU A 437 14.52 14.42 4.72
N LEU A 438 13.84 13.56 3.95
CA LEU A 438 12.53 13.02 4.32
C LEU A 438 12.60 12.23 5.63
N MET A 439 13.63 11.40 5.82
CA MET A 439 13.79 10.63 7.06
C MET A 439 14.04 11.52 8.27
N GLN A 440 14.86 12.57 8.12
CA GLN A 440 15.07 13.55 9.17
C GLN A 440 13.78 14.33 9.47
N LEU A 441 13.07 14.82 8.45
CA LEU A 441 11.79 15.52 8.61
C LEU A 441 10.75 14.63 9.30
N GLN A 442 10.73 13.34 8.99
CA GLN A 442 9.82 12.41 9.64
C GLN A 442 10.14 12.27 11.14
N ALA A 443 11.42 12.13 11.50
CA ALA A 443 11.84 12.06 12.91
C ALA A 443 11.50 13.36 13.65
N ASP A 444 11.75 14.51 13.01
CA ASP A 444 11.44 15.84 13.52
C ASP A 444 9.93 16.02 13.79
N ILE A 445 9.10 15.70 12.79
CA ILE A 445 7.64 15.85 12.87
C ILE A 445 7.01 14.89 13.88
N LEU A 446 7.54 13.68 14.03
CA LEU A 446 7.02 12.73 15.03
C LEU A 446 7.61 12.93 16.43
N CYS A 447 8.73 13.64 16.54
CA CYS A 447 9.52 13.76 17.76
C CYS A 447 9.89 12.40 18.39
N ILE A 448 10.07 11.37 17.55
CA ILE A 448 10.60 10.05 17.93
C ILE A 448 11.62 9.61 16.87
N PRO A 449 12.53 8.69 17.21
CA PRO A 449 13.54 8.25 16.27
C PRO A 449 12.93 7.48 15.09
N VAL A 450 13.50 7.70 13.91
CA VAL A 450 13.20 6.94 12.69
C VAL A 450 14.38 6.01 12.40
N VAL A 451 14.10 4.72 12.25
CA VAL A 451 15.11 3.67 12.06
C VAL A 451 14.96 3.08 10.67
N LYS A 452 15.98 3.29 9.83
CA LYS A 452 16.05 2.77 8.47
C LYS A 452 17.04 1.60 8.42
N PRO A 453 16.62 0.38 8.08
CA PRO A 453 17.53 -0.76 7.94
C PRO A 453 18.47 -0.54 6.74
N SER A 454 19.70 -1.02 6.86
CA SER A 454 20.69 -0.98 5.76
C SER A 454 20.30 -1.94 4.61
N MET A 455 19.61 -3.03 4.93
CA MET A 455 19.06 -3.97 3.95
C MET A 455 17.60 -3.55 3.63
N PRO A 456 17.31 -3.08 2.41
CA PRO A 456 16.01 -2.45 2.10
C PRO A 456 14.87 -3.44 1.80
N GLU A 457 15.16 -4.73 1.62
CA GLU A 457 14.21 -5.77 1.21
C GLU A 457 13.52 -6.43 2.42
N THR A 458 12.99 -5.63 3.34
CA THR A 458 12.37 -6.09 4.60
C THR A 458 11.13 -6.95 4.37
N THR A 459 10.33 -6.63 3.35
CA THR A 459 9.16 -7.42 2.94
C THR A 459 9.55 -8.88 2.65
N ALA A 460 10.51 -9.09 1.76
CA ALA A 460 11.00 -10.41 1.41
C ALA A 460 11.70 -11.10 2.60
N LEU A 461 12.45 -10.35 3.40
CA LEU A 461 13.08 -10.88 4.61
C LEU A 461 12.03 -11.45 5.58
N GLY A 462 10.91 -10.75 5.80
CA GLY A 462 9.86 -11.25 6.69
C GLY A 462 9.24 -12.57 6.24
N ALA A 463 9.03 -12.74 4.93
CA ALA A 463 8.58 -14.02 4.37
C ALA A 463 9.63 -15.13 4.54
N ALA A 464 10.91 -14.82 4.32
CA ALA A 464 12.01 -15.76 4.55
C ALA A 464 12.15 -16.14 6.03
N MET A 465 12.03 -15.18 6.95
CA MET A 465 12.02 -15.40 8.40
C MET A 465 10.90 -16.36 8.80
N ALA A 466 9.68 -16.12 8.32
CA ALA A 466 8.54 -17.00 8.60
C ALA A 466 8.73 -18.41 8.01
N ALA A 467 9.26 -18.54 6.80
CA ALA A 467 9.51 -19.85 6.18
C ALA A 467 10.61 -20.63 6.90
N GLY A 468 11.72 -19.97 7.23
CA GLY A 468 12.85 -20.58 7.94
C GLY A 468 12.51 -21.00 9.37
N ALA A 469 11.55 -20.32 10.01
CA ALA A 469 11.11 -20.60 11.37
C ALA A 469 10.05 -21.69 11.48
N ALA A 470 9.45 -22.11 10.36
CA ALA A 470 8.37 -23.09 10.36
C ALA A 470 8.80 -24.41 11.01
N GLU A 471 7.88 -25.02 11.74
CA GLU A 471 8.09 -26.34 12.35
C GLU A 471 8.42 -27.37 11.25
N GLY A 472 9.50 -28.14 11.46
CA GLY A 472 10.04 -29.07 10.48
C GLY A 472 11.11 -28.49 9.54
N VAL A 473 11.21 -27.15 9.45
CA VAL A 473 12.33 -26.46 8.80
C VAL A 473 13.34 -25.98 9.86
N SER A 474 12.89 -25.10 10.76
CA SER A 474 13.62 -24.63 11.96
C SER A 474 15.08 -24.22 11.74
N VAL A 475 15.36 -23.54 10.61
CA VAL A 475 16.70 -22.99 10.29
C VAL A 475 16.85 -21.51 10.68
N TRP A 476 15.75 -20.86 11.05
CA TRP A 476 15.70 -19.46 11.45
C TRP A 476 15.05 -19.33 12.83
N SER A 477 15.74 -18.70 13.79
CA SER A 477 15.16 -18.40 15.11
C SER A 477 14.47 -17.05 15.11
N LEU A 478 13.24 -17.01 15.63
CA LEU A 478 12.48 -15.77 15.85
C LEU A 478 12.50 -15.34 17.32
N ASN A 479 13.29 -16.02 18.16
CA ASN A 479 13.46 -15.61 19.54
C ASN A 479 14.27 -14.30 19.58
N PRO A 480 13.83 -13.29 20.35
CA PRO A 480 14.52 -12.00 20.42
C PRO A 480 16.02 -12.07 20.75
N GLU A 481 16.45 -13.08 21.50
CA GLU A 481 17.85 -13.28 21.90
C GLU A 481 18.74 -13.82 20.77
N ASP A 482 18.13 -14.48 19.77
CA ASP A 482 18.82 -15.08 18.63
C ASP A 482 18.74 -14.19 17.37
N LEU A 483 17.95 -13.11 17.42
CA LEU A 483 17.80 -12.20 16.29
C LEU A 483 19.07 -11.36 16.14
N THR A 484 19.74 -11.56 15.00
CA THR A 484 20.90 -10.76 14.61
C THR A 484 20.48 -9.31 14.47
N GLU A 485 21.23 -8.40 15.10
CA GLU A 485 20.94 -6.97 15.00
C GLU A 485 21.10 -6.53 13.54
N VAL A 486 20.00 -6.04 12.95
CA VAL A 486 20.02 -5.52 11.58
C VAL A 486 20.72 -4.18 11.61
N THR A 487 21.84 -4.08 10.88
CA THR A 487 22.52 -2.79 10.68
C THR A 487 21.52 -1.76 10.19
N SER A 488 21.45 -0.61 10.87
CA SER A 488 20.47 0.42 10.58
C SER A 488 21.08 1.80 10.75
N GLU A 489 20.50 2.75 10.01
CA GLU A 489 20.72 4.17 10.21
C GLU A 489 19.57 4.73 11.05
N LYS A 490 19.91 5.49 12.09
CA LYS A 490 18.95 6.10 13.00
C LYS A 490 18.96 7.61 12.85
N PHE A 491 17.78 8.18 12.62
CA PHE A 491 17.54 9.62 12.55
C PHE A 491 16.89 10.06 13.86
N GLU A 492 17.62 10.86 14.64
CA GLU A 492 17.11 11.43 15.89
C GLU A 492 16.40 12.77 15.63
N PRO A 493 15.31 13.09 16.35
CA PRO A 493 14.65 14.38 16.22
C PRO A 493 15.61 15.54 16.51
N GLN A 494 15.64 16.53 15.63
CA GLN A 494 16.47 17.74 15.74
C GLN A 494 15.67 18.99 16.10
N ILE A 495 14.33 18.92 16.04
CA ILE A 495 13.43 20.00 16.49
C ILE A 495 12.80 19.66 17.84
N ASN A 496 12.37 20.70 18.56
CA ASN A 496 11.63 20.51 19.80
C ASN A 496 10.14 20.17 19.53
N PRO A 497 9.43 19.56 20.52
CA PRO A 497 8.02 19.22 20.37
C PRO A 497 7.10 20.41 20.06
N GLU A 498 7.38 21.60 20.59
CA GLU A 498 6.54 22.80 20.38
C GLU A 498 6.55 23.25 18.91
N GLU A 499 7.71 23.22 18.26
CA GLU A 499 7.85 23.53 16.84
C GLU A 499 7.11 22.51 15.98
N SER A 500 7.25 21.23 16.32
CA SER A 500 6.55 20.13 15.66
C SER A 500 5.03 20.30 15.74
N GLU A 501 4.50 20.59 16.93
CA GLU A 501 3.07 20.89 17.14
C GLU A 501 2.61 22.12 16.35
N LEU A 502 3.40 23.20 16.31
CA LEU A 502 3.05 24.41 15.57
C LEU A 502 2.91 24.13 14.07
N ARG A 503 3.86 23.40 13.50
CA ARG A 503 3.86 23.00 12.09
C ARG A 503 2.67 22.09 11.79
N TYR A 504 2.41 21.12 12.65
CA TYR A 504 1.30 20.18 12.49
C TYR A 504 -0.08 20.83 12.66
N ALA A 505 -0.23 21.78 13.59
CA ALA A 505 -1.46 22.54 13.75
C ALA A 505 -1.83 23.36 12.50
N ARG A 506 -0.82 23.90 11.80
CA ARG A 506 -1.01 24.57 10.51
C ARG A 506 -1.31 23.58 9.38
N TRP A 507 -0.66 22.43 9.36
CA TRP A 507 -1.02 21.34 8.44
C TRP A 507 -2.50 20.98 8.56
N LYS A 508 -3.02 20.74 9.78
CA LYS A 508 -4.45 20.44 9.99
C LYS A 508 -5.37 21.54 9.45
N LYS A 509 -4.99 22.81 9.55
CA LYS A 509 -5.73 23.93 8.93
C LYS A 509 -5.72 23.88 7.40
N ALA A 510 -4.63 23.40 6.79
CA ALA A 510 -4.55 23.19 5.35
C ALA A 510 -5.43 22.02 4.93
N VAL A 511 -5.37 20.87 5.62
CA VAL A 511 -6.24 19.71 5.35
C VAL A 511 -7.71 20.09 5.40
N GLN A 512 -8.15 20.85 6.41
CA GLN A 512 -9.54 21.33 6.50
C GLN A 512 -9.99 22.16 5.28
N ARG A 513 -9.08 22.91 4.65
CA ARG A 513 -9.37 23.68 3.43
C ARG A 513 -9.41 22.81 2.17
N ALA A 514 -8.80 21.62 2.22
CA ALA A 514 -8.77 20.68 1.13
C ALA A 514 -10.05 19.85 1.04
N MET A 515 -10.75 19.65 2.16
CA MET A 515 -11.99 18.88 2.28
C MET A 515 -13.20 19.61 1.68
N ASN A 516 -14.22 18.85 1.26
CA ASN A 516 -15.46 19.36 0.66
C ASN A 516 -15.23 20.27 -0.56
N TRP A 517 -14.15 20.00 -1.30
CA TRP A 517 -13.82 20.74 -2.51
C TRP A 517 -14.71 20.32 -3.68
N GLU A 518 -14.85 19.02 -3.90
CA GLU A 518 -15.76 18.46 -4.90
C GLU A 518 -17.16 18.23 -4.31
N THR A 519 -18.22 18.60 -5.01
CA THR A 519 -19.58 18.26 -4.61
C THR A 519 -19.90 16.82 -4.96
N THR A 520 -20.31 16.01 -3.97
CA THR A 520 -20.65 14.58 -4.17
C THR A 520 -22.04 14.34 -4.78
N GLU A 521 -22.75 15.39 -5.21
CA GLU A 521 -24.01 15.20 -5.92
C GLU A 521 -23.73 14.86 -7.39
N PRO A 522 -24.37 13.80 -7.94
CA PRO A 522 -24.39 13.64 -9.38
C PRO A 522 -25.07 14.86 -9.96
N VAL A 523 -24.42 15.52 -10.93
CA VAL A 523 -25.10 16.49 -11.78
C VAL A 523 -26.22 15.74 -12.46
N ASN A 524 -27.43 15.83 -11.90
CA ASN A 524 -28.64 15.49 -12.61
C ASN A 524 -28.68 16.45 -13.80
N ASN A 525 -28.24 15.98 -14.96
CA ASN A 525 -28.61 16.57 -16.24
C ASN A 525 -30.10 16.28 -16.49
N GLY A 526 -30.94 16.79 -15.60
CA GLY A 526 -32.36 17.00 -15.81
C GLY A 526 -32.50 18.47 -16.18
N ASP A 527 -32.87 18.67 -17.43
CA ASP A 527 -33.21 19.95 -18.07
C ASP A 527 -32.06 20.94 -18.24
N GLY A 528 -31.69 21.15 -19.51
CA GLY A 528 -30.64 22.05 -19.89
C GLY A 528 -30.94 23.48 -19.49
N GLU A 529 -30.10 24.06 -18.63
CA GLU A 529 -29.72 25.46 -18.72
C GLU A 529 -28.52 25.79 -17.81
N THR A 530 -27.57 26.52 -18.40
CA THR A 530 -26.54 27.36 -17.76
C THR A 530 -25.36 26.70 -17.04
N SER A 531 -24.24 26.59 -17.77
CA SER A 531 -22.91 26.50 -17.17
C SER A 531 -22.60 27.80 -16.41
N ILE A 532 -22.00 27.65 -15.23
CA ILE A 532 -21.52 28.74 -14.36
C ILE A 532 -20.22 29.32 -14.94
N PHE A 533 -20.30 29.86 -16.15
CA PHE A 533 -19.37 30.85 -16.67
C PHE A 533 -20.19 32.08 -17.04
N SER A 534 -20.59 32.85 -16.03
CA SER A 534 -21.15 34.18 -16.22
C SER A 534 -20.04 35.11 -16.73
N SER A 535 -19.69 35.01 -18.01
CA SER A 535 -19.11 36.13 -18.72
C SER A 535 -20.25 37.10 -19.05
N VAL A 536 -20.07 38.38 -18.75
CA VAL A 536 -21.03 39.42 -19.15
C VAL A 536 -21.20 39.30 -20.67
N PRO A 537 -22.43 39.08 -21.20
CA PRO A 537 -22.62 38.98 -22.63
C PRO A 537 -22.02 40.21 -23.31
N LEU A 538 -21.26 40.03 -24.40
CA LEU A 538 -20.51 41.10 -25.07
C LEU A 538 -21.35 42.36 -25.33
N GLY A 539 -22.66 42.18 -25.59
CA GLY A 539 -23.61 43.29 -25.74
C GLY A 539 -23.75 44.17 -24.50
N PHE A 540 -23.80 43.59 -23.29
CA PHE A 540 -23.86 44.36 -22.04
C PHE A 540 -22.55 45.10 -21.75
N TYR A 541 -21.40 44.50 -22.09
CA TYR A 541 -20.10 45.18 -21.98
C TYR A 541 -20.00 46.37 -22.94
N ILE A 542 -20.43 46.22 -24.20
CA ILE A 542 -20.42 47.29 -25.20
C ILE A 542 -21.41 48.41 -24.82
N LEU A 543 -22.62 48.06 -24.41
CA LEU A 543 -23.63 49.04 -24.00
C LEU A 543 -23.19 49.81 -22.74
N GLY A 544 -22.67 49.12 -21.72
CA GLY A 544 -22.15 49.77 -20.51
C GLY A 544 -21.00 50.71 -20.81
N SER A 545 -20.08 50.31 -21.70
CA SER A 545 -18.96 51.14 -22.14
C SER A 545 -19.43 52.38 -22.93
N MET A 546 -20.43 52.24 -23.79
CA MET A 546 -21.03 53.37 -24.51
C MET A 546 -21.76 54.33 -23.56
N PHE A 547 -22.52 53.83 -22.58
CA PHE A 547 -23.19 54.68 -21.59
C PHE A 547 -22.20 55.47 -20.74
N MET A 548 -21.06 54.87 -20.36
CA MET A 548 -19.99 55.60 -19.66
C MET A 548 -19.33 56.67 -20.53
N LEU A 549 -19.09 56.40 -21.81
CA LEU A 549 -18.56 57.40 -22.75
C LEU A 549 -19.54 58.55 -23.03
N ILE A 550 -20.84 58.24 -23.13
CA ILE A 550 -21.89 59.26 -23.28
C ILE A 550 -22.00 60.09 -21.99
N GLY A 551 -22.02 59.44 -20.82
CA GLY A 551 -22.03 60.11 -19.51
C GLY A 551 -20.83 61.04 -19.32
N ALA A 552 -19.63 60.61 -19.69
CA ALA A 552 -18.41 61.43 -19.65
C ALA A 552 -18.48 62.66 -20.57
N LYS A 553 -19.26 62.59 -21.67
CA LYS A 553 -19.49 63.72 -22.59
C LYS A 553 -20.46 64.76 -22.01
N TYR A 554 -21.37 64.35 -21.13
CA TYR A 554 -22.34 65.22 -20.44
C TYR A 554 -21.84 65.77 -19.09
N ILE A 555 -20.81 65.16 -18.48
CA ILE A 555 -20.16 65.63 -17.23
C ILE A 555 -19.01 66.62 -17.51
N ARG A 556 -19.03 67.33 -18.65
CA ARG A 556 -18.06 68.39 -18.95
C ARG A 556 -18.69 69.77 -18.69
N PRO A 557 -18.69 70.31 -17.44
CA PRO A 557 -19.01 71.71 -17.25
C PRO A 557 -17.83 72.58 -17.69
N LEU A 558 -18.19 73.60 -18.45
CA LEU A 558 -17.47 74.85 -18.71
C LEU A 558 -16.35 75.16 -17.72
N ASN A 559 -15.11 75.26 -18.21
CA ASN A 559 -14.13 76.24 -17.72
C ASN A 559 -13.10 76.50 -18.83
N LYS A 560 -13.43 77.47 -19.68
CA LYS A 560 -12.49 78.22 -20.52
C LYS A 560 -12.71 79.70 -20.25
N MET A 561 -11.60 80.44 -20.19
CA MET A 561 -11.41 81.91 -20.01
C MET A 561 -11.41 82.35 -18.53
N SER A 562 -10.46 83.13 -17.99
CA SER A 562 -9.42 84.06 -18.50
C SER A 562 -8.25 84.13 -17.48
N LEU A 563 -6.97 84.06 -17.85
CA LEU A 563 -6.07 85.18 -18.19
C LEU A 563 -6.16 86.42 -17.26
N GLU A 564 -4.98 86.74 -16.70
CA GLU A 564 -4.47 88.03 -16.17
C GLU A 564 -4.46 88.35 -14.65
N GLN A 565 -3.25 88.74 -14.21
CA GLN A 565 -2.84 89.57 -13.05
C GLN A 565 -2.89 88.97 -11.63
N TYR A 566 -1.77 88.47 -11.11
CA TYR A 566 -0.71 89.18 -10.37
C TYR A 566 0.45 88.23 -10.04
#